data_AF-X1NKC0-F1
#
_entry.id   AF-X1NKC0-F1
#
_cell.length_a   1.000
_cell.length_b   1.000
_cell.length_c   1.000
_cell.angle_alpha   90.00
_cell.angle_beta   90.00
_cell.angle_gamma   90.00
#
_symmetry.space_group_name_H-M   'P 1'
#
loop_
_entity.id
_entity.type
_entity.pdbx_description
1 polymer ?
#
loop_
_entity_poly.entity_id
_entity_poly.type
_entity_poly.pdbx_seq_one_letter_code
_entity_poly.pdbx_strand_id
1 'polypeptide(L)' 'MTKYKKNNTYPYVSIVLPIRNEQHYIIRCLDSILDNDYPHDKYEILVVDGMSTDQSRK' A
#
# COMPACT_ATOMS: atom_id res chain seq x y z
N MET A 1 12.42 -18.42 31.43
CA MET A 1 11.46 -17.76 30.51
C MET A 1 12.24 -16.76 29.66
N THR A 2 12.54 -17.13 28.43
CA THR A 2 13.43 -16.37 27.54
C THR A 2 12.70 -15.14 26.99
N LYS A 3 13.20 -13.94 27.28
CA LYS A 3 12.73 -12.67 26.72
C LYS A 3 12.85 -12.73 25.19
N TYR A 4 11.73 -12.76 24.47
CA TYR A 4 11.70 -12.48 23.04
C TYR A 4 12.17 -11.04 22.84
N LYS A 5 13.38 -10.86 22.31
CA LYS A 5 13.87 -9.57 21.81
C LYS A 5 13.00 -9.25 20.59
N LYS A 6 12.04 -8.33 20.75
CA LYS A 6 11.25 -7.80 19.63
C LYS A 6 12.21 -6.94 18.82
N ASN A 7 12.81 -7.52 17.80
CA ASN A 7 13.69 -6.79 16.89
C ASN A 7 12.80 -5.78 16.20
N ASN A 8 12.92 -4.50 16.57
CA ASN A 8 12.09 -3.39 16.07
C ASN A 8 12.48 -3.00 14.63
N THR A 9 12.88 -3.97 13.84
CA THR A 9 13.23 -3.85 12.43
C THR A 9 11.96 -4.06 11.62
N TYR A 10 11.34 -2.95 11.24
CA TYR A 10 10.29 -2.95 10.22
C TYR A 10 10.91 -3.43 8.88
N PRO A 11 10.44 -4.55 8.29
CA PRO A 11 10.91 -4.98 6.98
C PRO A 11 10.55 -3.95 5.90
N TYR A 12 11.25 -3.97 4.77
CA TYR A 12 10.77 -3.21 3.62
C TYR A 12 9.62 -3.98 2.95
N VAL A 13 8.50 -3.33 2.67
CA VAL A 13 7.28 -3.97 2.14
C VAL A 13 6.83 -3.30 0.85
N SER A 14 6.60 -4.10 -0.20
CA SER A 14 5.98 -3.61 -1.44
C SER A 14 4.50 -3.96 -1.45
N ILE A 15 3.64 -2.94 -1.51
CA ILE A 15 2.18 -3.08 -1.55
C ILE A 15 1.74 -2.99 -3.01
N VAL A 16 1.29 -4.08 -3.61
CA VAL A 16 0.79 -4.10 -4.98
C VAL A 16 -0.73 -3.98 -4.98
N LEU A 17 -1.24 -2.92 -5.59
CA LEU A 17 -2.66 -2.59 -5.64
C LEU A 17 -3.19 -2.74 -7.08
N PRO A 18 -3.76 -3.91 -7.45
CA PRO A 18 -4.40 -4.07 -8.75
C PRO A 18 -5.74 -3.34 -8.77
N ILE A 19 -5.93 -2.44 -9.73
CA ILE A 19 -7.14 -1.63 -9.85
C ILE A 19 -7.84 -1.89 -11.19
N ARG A 20 -9.18 -1.91 -11.15
CA ARG A 20 -10.03 -1.98 -12.35
C ARG A 20 -11.35 -1.24 -12.09
N ASN A 21 -11.54 -0.08 -12.71
CA ASN A 21 -12.76 0.76 -12.61
C ASN A 21 -13.12 1.22 -11.16
N GLU A 22 -12.14 1.49 -10.30
CA GLU A 22 -12.36 1.78 -8.87
C GLU A 22 -11.85 3.16 -8.39
N GLN A 23 -11.89 4.19 -9.25
CA GLN A 23 -11.38 5.54 -8.94
C GLN A 23 -11.90 6.14 -7.61
N HIS A 24 -13.12 5.83 -7.18
CA HIS A 24 -13.68 6.34 -5.93
C HIS A 24 -13.31 5.53 -4.68
N TYR A 25 -12.95 4.25 -4.85
CA TYR A 25 -12.62 3.37 -3.72
C TYR A 25 -11.12 3.37 -3.41
N ILE A 26 -10.28 3.63 -4.42
CA ILE A 26 -8.84 3.68 -4.23
C ILE A 26 -8.40 4.79 -3.27
N ILE A 27 -9.08 5.94 -3.27
CA ILE A 27 -8.74 7.07 -2.38
C ILE A 27 -8.80 6.61 -0.92
N ARG A 28 -9.92 5.99 -0.51
CA ARG A 28 -10.10 5.50 0.86
C ARG A 28 -9.10 4.41 1.23
N CYS A 29 -8.74 3.55 0.27
CA CYS A 29 -7.74 2.51 0.48
C CYS A 29 -6.34 3.11 0.69
N LEU A 30 -5.94 4.07 -0.15
CA LEU A 30 -4.67 4.78 -0.01
C LEU A 30 -4.62 5.58 1.29
N ASP A 31 -5.69 6.31 1.65
CA ASP A 31 -5.79 7.03 2.92
C ASP A 31 -5.57 6.08 4.10
N SER A 32 -6.16 4.89 4.08
CA SER A 32 -5.97 3.89 5.14
C SER A 32 -4.54 3.34 5.24
N ILE A 33 -3.80 3.30 4.13
CA ILE A 33 -2.39 2.88 4.11
C ILE A 33 -1.50 4.02 4.62
N LEU A 34 -1.82 5.27 4.28
CA LEU A 34 -1.10 6.46 4.71
C LEU A 34 -1.31 6.75 6.21
N ASP A 35 -2.50 6.47 6.74
CA ASP A 35 -2.83 6.62 8.17
C ASP A 35 -2.27 5.49 9.05
N ASN A 36 -1.45 4.59 8.51
CA ASN A 36 -0.85 3.50 9.25
C ASN A 36 0.42 3.94 10.00
N ASP A 37 0.66 3.40 11.20
CA ASP A 37 1.88 3.65 12.00
C ASP A 37 3.15 2.96 11.43
N TYR A 38 3.11 2.47 10.18
CA TYR A 38 4.27 1.88 9.52
C TYR A 38 5.20 2.98 8.99
N PRO A 39 6.52 2.90 9.20
CA PRO A 39 7.43 3.94 8.72
C PRO A 39 7.32 4.15 7.20
N HIS A 40 7.09 5.39 6.77
CA HIS A 40 6.91 5.74 5.36
C HIS A 40 8.14 5.45 4.47
N ASP A 41 9.33 5.36 5.06
CA ASP A 41 10.58 4.97 4.37
C ASP A 41 10.73 3.45 4.21
N LYS A 42 9.77 2.66 4.70
CA LYS A 42 9.82 1.19 4.73
C LYS A 42 8.77 0.53 3.85
N TYR A 43 8.03 1.29 3.06
CA TYR A 43 7.13 0.70 2.09
C TYR A 43 7.00 1.51 0.81
N GLU A 44 6.55 0.83 -0.24
CA GLU A 44 6.16 1.42 -1.51
C GLU A 44 4.77 0.91 -1.91
N ILE A 45 4.03 1.73 -2.66
CA ILE A 45 2.72 1.37 -3.19
C ILE A 45 2.80 1.36 -4.72
N LEU A 46 2.57 0.19 -5.31
CA LEU A 46 2.57 -0.03 -6.76
C LEU A 46 1.13 -0.23 -7.23
N VAL A 47 0.56 0.81 -7.84
CA VAL A 47 -0.80 0.74 -8.42
C VAL A 47 -0.73 0.18 -9.83
N VAL A 48 -1.35 -0.98 -10.05
CA VAL A 48 -1.35 -1.68 -11.34
C VAL A 48 -2.75 -1.62 -11.94
N ASP A 49 -2.90 -0.85 -13.02
CA ASP A 49 -4.15 -0.80 -13.79
C ASP A 49 -4.23 -2.00 -14.73
N GLY A 50 -5.22 -2.87 -14.49
CA GLY A 50 -5.41 -4.14 -15.20
C GLY A 50 -6.08 -4.02 -16.57
N MET A 51 -5.83 -2.95 -17.33
CA MET A 51 -6.54 -2.59 -18.57
C MET A 51 -7.98 -2.10 -18.33
N SER A 52 -8.19 -1.12 -17.44
CA SER A 52 -9.40 -0.30 -17.49
C SER A 52 -9.55 0.35 -18.87
N THR A 53 -10.73 0.20 -19.48
CA THR A 53 -11.13 0.91 -20.71
C THR A 53 -11.55 2.35 -20.45
N ASP A 54 -11.49 2.82 -19.20
CA ASP A 54 -11.89 4.16 -18.82
C ASP A 54 -10.68 5.02 -18.44
N GLN A 55 -10.26 5.85 -19.41
CA GLN A 55 -9.45 7.08 -19.36
C GLN A 55 -8.49 7.37 -18.18
N SER A 56 -7.83 6.40 -17.56
CA SER A 56 -6.82 6.59 -16.51
C SER A 56 -5.44 7.06 -17.01
N ARG A 57 -5.35 7.63 -18.22
CA ARG A 57 -4.16 8.30 -18.75
C ARG A 57 -4.46 9.75 -19.13
N LYS A 58 -4.39 10.66 -18.17
CA LYS A 58 -3.96 12.05 -18.37
C LYS A 58 -3.41 12.62 -17.07
#